data_AF-A0A8C4MZ35-F1
#
_entry.id   AF-A0A8C4MZ35-F1
#
_cell.length_a   1.000
_cell.length_b   1.000
_cell.length_c   1.000
_cell.angle_alpha   90.00
_cell.angle_beta   90.00
_cell.angle_gamma   90.00
#
_symmetry.space_group_name_H-M   'P 1'
#
loop_
_entity.id
_entity.type
_entity.pdbx_description
1 polymer ?
#
loop_
_entity_poly.entity_id
_entity_poly.type
_entity_poly.pdbx_seq_one_letter_code
_entity_poly.pdbx_strand_id
1 'polypeptide(L)'
;MTWRRSRRRRRSSSRRRPARPHSQQQHPPQHPQPPAHGKGGHRGAKSAAAAASSASCSRRLGRALNFLFYLALVAAAAFSGWCVHHVLEEVQQVRRGHQDFSRQRDELGQGLQGVEQKVQSLQATVGTFESILRSSQHKQDLTEKAVKQGESEINRISEVLQKLQNEILKDLSDGIHVVKDARERDFTSLENTVEERLTELTKSINDNIAIFTEVQKRSQKEINEVKAKVASLEDSEGYKQDLKALKEVVEEIQTSMKSKEKDLEALRSTLQTMESDVYTEVKELVNLKQEQQRFKEVADSERLTLQALTEKILQAEESTARLPEEIRRLEEELRQLKAESLQPQEDAVFRNSDALDVLQEKSRGLDSRLHTVEDGVHAVQTASAQQTASLESLLAKSEEHEQRLAALQERVRGLGAPSEGDQGGLASTVRSLGEAQLALYGDVEELKRSLGELPSTVEALQKVQEQVHTLLGQDPARAAPAPPQDFLDRLSSLDNLKASVSQVESDLKMLRTAVDSLVAYSVKIETNENNLESAKGLLDDLRSDLDRLFVKVEKIHENL
;
A
#
# COMPACT_ATOMS: atom_id res chain seq x y z
N MET A 1 28.38 -8.41 -8.87
CA MET A 1 28.05 -9.26 -10.04
C MET A 1 26.55 -9.24 -10.24
N THR A 2 26.03 -9.08 -11.46
CA THR A 2 24.58 -8.96 -11.71
C THR A 2 24.14 -9.65 -13.00
N TRP A 3 23.18 -10.57 -12.87
CA TRP A 3 22.48 -11.36 -13.89
C TRP A 3 20.98 -11.33 -13.50
N ARG A 4 19.94 -11.25 -14.35
CA ARG A 4 19.74 -11.35 -15.82
C ARG A 4 18.71 -10.31 -16.30
N ARG A 5 18.72 -9.96 -17.60
CA ARG A 5 17.54 -9.40 -18.32
C ARG A 5 17.32 -10.10 -19.67
N SER A 6 16.17 -10.75 -19.85
CA SER A 6 15.74 -11.39 -21.11
C SER A 6 14.21 -11.57 -21.12
N ARG A 7 13.42 -10.73 -21.80
CA ARG A 7 13.13 -10.69 -23.26
C ARG A 7 12.37 -11.91 -23.84
N ARG A 8 11.04 -11.76 -23.95
CA ARG A 8 10.20 -12.21 -25.10
C ARG A 8 9.23 -11.06 -25.42
N ARG A 9 9.44 -10.22 -26.44
CA ARG A 9 9.07 -10.41 -27.87
C ARG A 9 7.61 -10.86 -28.08
N ARG A 10 6.73 -9.87 -28.30
CA ARG A 10 5.53 -10.02 -29.15
C ARG A 10 5.94 -10.12 -30.63
N ARG A 11 5.14 -10.78 -31.46
CA ARG A 11 5.13 -10.62 -32.92
C ARG A 11 3.71 -10.79 -33.44
N SER A 12 3.35 -10.04 -34.47
CA SER A 12 1.99 -9.97 -35.04
C SER A 12 1.97 -10.47 -36.48
N SER A 13 0.82 -11.00 -36.90
CA SER A 13 0.46 -11.25 -38.30
C SER A 13 -1.04 -10.96 -38.50
N SER A 14 -1.47 -10.73 -39.73
CA SER A 14 -2.84 -10.28 -40.06
C SER A 14 -3.22 -10.57 -41.52
N ARG A 15 -4.49 -10.31 -41.89
CA ARG A 15 -5.15 -10.60 -43.19
C ARG A 15 -5.62 -12.06 -43.35
N ARG A 16 -6.70 -12.39 -44.10
CA ARG A 16 -7.77 -11.58 -44.76
C ARG A 16 -9.07 -12.41 -44.96
N ARG A 17 -10.13 -11.77 -45.48
CA ARG A 17 -11.45 -12.34 -45.83
C ARG A 17 -11.40 -13.59 -46.73
N PRO A 18 -12.40 -14.49 -46.67
CA PRO A 18 -12.81 -15.35 -47.79
C PRO A 18 -13.79 -14.62 -48.75
N ALA A 19 -13.95 -15.15 -49.96
CA ALA A 19 -14.98 -14.76 -50.93
C ALA A 19 -15.41 -15.99 -51.76
N ARG A 20 -16.66 -16.00 -52.27
CA ARG A 20 -17.15 -17.01 -53.24
C ARG A 20 -16.68 -16.69 -54.67
N PRO A 21 -16.65 -17.70 -55.55
CA PRO A 21 -17.29 -17.55 -56.86
C PRO A 21 -18.26 -18.72 -57.20
N HIS A 22 -18.88 -18.67 -58.39
CA HIS A 22 -19.92 -19.59 -58.89
C HIS A 22 -19.48 -20.41 -60.11
N SER A 23 -20.16 -21.54 -60.34
CA SER A 23 -20.48 -22.17 -61.65
C SER A 23 -21.79 -22.94 -61.43
N GLN A 24 -22.85 -23.01 -62.26
CA GLN A 24 -23.05 -23.02 -63.73
C GLN A 24 -22.47 -24.26 -64.46
N GLN A 25 -23.11 -24.89 -65.45
CA GLN A 25 -24.52 -24.90 -65.94
C GLN A 25 -24.62 -25.89 -67.14
N GLN A 26 -25.65 -26.78 -67.26
CA GLN A 26 -26.07 -27.38 -68.55
C GLN A 26 -27.38 -28.23 -68.51
N HIS A 27 -28.02 -28.40 -69.68
CA HIS A 27 -29.29 -29.09 -70.04
C HIS A 27 -29.33 -29.26 -71.59
N PRO A 28 -30.33 -29.93 -72.24
CA PRO A 28 -31.32 -30.93 -71.80
C PRO A 28 -30.96 -32.37 -72.30
N PRO A 29 -31.41 -33.00 -73.44
CA PRO A 29 -32.47 -32.74 -74.46
C PRO A 29 -33.44 -33.92 -74.85
N GLN A 30 -34.58 -33.55 -75.47
CA GLN A 30 -35.35 -34.24 -76.55
C GLN A 30 -36.27 -35.49 -76.33
N HIS A 31 -37.24 -35.59 -77.25
CA HIS A 31 -38.47 -36.41 -77.34
C HIS A 31 -38.52 -37.09 -78.74
N PRO A 32 -39.25 -38.20 -78.99
CA PRO A 32 -40.67 -38.19 -79.47
C PRO A 32 -41.51 -39.37 -78.87
N GLN A 33 -42.82 -39.64 -79.06
CA GLN A 33 -43.85 -39.51 -80.14
C GLN A 33 -43.69 -40.45 -81.37
N PRO A 34 -44.75 -40.81 -82.16
CA PRO A 34 -46.21 -40.64 -82.01
C PRO A 34 -46.91 -41.97 -81.56
N PRO A 35 -47.70 -42.81 -82.29
CA PRO A 35 -48.32 -42.83 -83.66
C PRO A 35 -49.89 -42.73 -83.66
N ALA A 36 -50.61 -43.31 -84.65
CA ALA A 36 -52.10 -43.19 -84.81
C ALA A 36 -52.78 -44.31 -85.67
N HIS A 37 -54.12 -44.18 -85.90
CA HIS A 37 -55.07 -44.96 -86.77
C HIS A 37 -55.75 -46.20 -86.14
N GLY A 38 -56.94 -46.71 -86.56
CA GLY A 38 -57.85 -46.47 -87.72
C GLY A 38 -57.85 -47.66 -88.72
N LYS A 39 -58.89 -48.07 -89.49
CA LYS A 39 -60.31 -47.67 -89.78
C LYS A 39 -60.91 -48.70 -90.79
N GLY A 40 -62.24 -48.94 -90.94
CA GLY A 40 -62.81 -49.39 -92.26
C GLY A 40 -64.04 -50.34 -92.40
N GLY A 41 -64.52 -50.47 -93.67
CA GLY A 41 -65.65 -51.29 -94.23
C GLY A 41 -66.73 -50.44 -94.98
N HIS A 42 -67.62 -50.85 -95.93
CA HIS A 42 -67.86 -51.95 -96.93
C HIS A 42 -68.88 -51.40 -98.02
N ARG A 43 -69.54 -52.04 -99.03
CA ARG A 43 -69.66 -53.42 -99.60
C ARG A 43 -69.96 -53.46 -101.16
N GLY A 44 -71.17 -53.84 -101.66
CA GLY A 44 -71.56 -54.00 -103.10
C GLY A 44 -73.05 -54.41 -103.30
N ALA A 45 -73.68 -54.69 -104.48
CA ALA A 45 -73.21 -54.89 -105.89
C ALA A 45 -74.21 -54.41 -107.03
N LYS A 46 -74.72 -55.25 -107.98
CA LYS A 46 -75.33 -54.84 -109.29
C LYS A 46 -76.44 -55.77 -109.96
N SER A 47 -77.48 -55.18 -110.62
CA SER A 47 -78.20 -55.46 -111.96
C SER A 47 -79.30 -56.55 -112.36
N ALA A 48 -80.39 -56.13 -113.12
CA ALA A 48 -81.31 -56.77 -114.20
C ALA A 48 -82.51 -57.79 -113.91
N ALA A 49 -83.44 -58.32 -114.81
CA ALA A 49 -84.43 -57.93 -115.92
C ALA A 49 -85.21 -59.23 -116.49
N ALA A 50 -86.25 -59.45 -117.39
CA ALA A 50 -87.50 -58.92 -118.12
C ALA A 50 -88.22 -60.16 -118.90
N ALA A 51 -89.36 -60.35 -119.66
CA ALA A 51 -90.62 -59.76 -120.30
C ALA A 51 -91.72 -60.92 -120.57
N ALA A 52 -92.80 -61.10 -121.43
CA ALA A 52 -93.57 -60.52 -122.61
C ALA A 52 -95.05 -61.16 -122.84
N SER A 53 -95.81 -61.11 -124.01
CA SER A 53 -97.30 -61.52 -124.17
C SER A 53 -97.98 -61.75 -125.62
N SER A 54 -99.29 -62.23 -125.77
CA SER A 54 -100.39 -61.99 -126.85
C SER A 54 -101.19 -63.17 -127.61
N ALA A 55 -102.31 -62.93 -128.40
CA ALA A 55 -103.21 -63.93 -129.17
C ALA A 55 -104.37 -63.42 -130.18
N SER A 56 -104.99 -64.24 -131.12
CA SER A 56 -106.47 -64.33 -131.58
C SER A 56 -106.98 -64.59 -133.11
N CYS A 57 -108.06 -65.42 -133.33
CA CYS A 57 -109.26 -65.47 -134.31
C CYS A 57 -109.39 -65.87 -135.87
N SER A 58 -110.52 -66.56 -136.28
CA SER A 58 -111.39 -66.51 -137.55
C SER A 58 -111.61 -67.71 -138.58
N ARG A 59 -112.40 -67.54 -139.71
CA ARG A 59 -113.27 -68.54 -140.47
C ARG A 59 -113.17 -68.48 -142.07
N ARG A 60 -113.89 -69.16 -143.03
CA ARG A 60 -115.17 -69.99 -143.14
C ARG A 60 -115.25 -71.14 -144.27
N LEU A 61 -116.21 -71.18 -145.26
CA LEU A 61 -116.74 -72.45 -145.93
C LEU A 61 -117.62 -72.37 -147.27
N GLY A 62 -117.57 -73.37 -148.22
CA GLY A 62 -118.66 -73.84 -149.19
C GLY A 62 -118.46 -73.71 -150.75
N ARG A 63 -119.26 -74.23 -151.73
CA ARG A 63 -120.10 -75.47 -151.97
C ARG A 63 -120.70 -75.51 -153.44
N ALA A 64 -121.47 -76.53 -153.85
CA ALA A 64 -122.63 -76.46 -154.81
C ALA A 64 -122.64 -76.84 -156.35
N LEU A 65 -121.69 -77.57 -156.97
CA LEU A 65 -122.01 -78.36 -158.22
C LEU A 65 -121.49 -79.83 -158.35
N ASN A 66 -121.33 -80.68 -157.32
CA ASN A 66 -122.25 -81.05 -156.23
C ASN A 66 -123.53 -81.84 -156.61
N PHE A 67 -123.80 -82.26 -157.86
CA PHE A 67 -125.13 -82.85 -158.16
C PHE A 67 -125.31 -84.07 -159.10
N LEU A 68 -124.41 -84.45 -160.02
CA LEU A 68 -124.59 -85.70 -160.81
C LEU A 68 -123.39 -86.65 -160.84
N PHE A 69 -122.17 -86.12 -160.65
CA PHE A 69 -121.11 -86.87 -159.95
C PHE A 69 -121.64 -87.46 -158.62
N TYR A 70 -122.68 -86.83 -158.06
CA TYR A 70 -123.36 -87.22 -156.82
C TYR A 70 -124.13 -88.53 -156.87
N LEU A 71 -124.60 -89.08 -158.00
CA LEU A 71 -125.35 -90.35 -157.92
C LEU A 71 -124.40 -91.56 -157.81
N ALA A 72 -123.29 -91.54 -158.55
CA ALA A 72 -122.19 -92.49 -158.37
C ALA A 72 -121.47 -92.26 -157.02
N LEU A 73 -121.26 -91.00 -156.61
CA LEU A 73 -120.85 -90.69 -155.24
C LEU A 73 -121.87 -91.13 -154.20
N VAL A 74 -123.17 -91.22 -154.47
CA VAL A 74 -124.17 -91.67 -153.48
C VAL A 74 -124.13 -93.18 -153.28
N ALA A 75 -123.78 -93.98 -154.30
CA ALA A 75 -123.40 -95.37 -154.06
C ALA A 75 -122.07 -95.45 -153.29
N ALA A 76 -121.04 -94.72 -153.75
CA ALA A 76 -119.73 -94.68 -153.11
C ALA A 76 -119.73 -93.99 -151.72
N ALA A 77 -120.78 -93.27 -151.33
CA ALA A 77 -120.97 -92.56 -150.06
C ALA A 77 -122.21 -93.02 -149.27
N ALA A 78 -122.95 -94.01 -149.76
CA ALA A 78 -123.56 -94.99 -148.88
C ALA A 78 -122.43 -95.76 -148.17
N PHE A 79 -121.44 -96.26 -148.93
CA PHE A 79 -120.31 -96.99 -148.35
C PHE A 79 -119.27 -96.08 -147.66
N SER A 80 -118.84 -94.97 -148.26
CA SER A 80 -117.97 -94.01 -147.55
C SER A 80 -118.71 -93.14 -146.52
N GLY A 81 -120.05 -93.12 -146.51
CA GLY A 81 -120.84 -92.60 -145.40
C GLY A 81 -120.73 -93.49 -144.16
N TRP A 82 -120.76 -94.82 -144.37
CA TRP A 82 -120.45 -95.81 -143.33
C TRP A 82 -119.03 -95.63 -142.79
N CYS A 83 -118.05 -95.29 -143.65
CA CYS A 83 -116.67 -95.00 -143.23
C CYS A 83 -116.48 -93.74 -142.36
N VAL A 84 -117.49 -92.88 -142.20
CA VAL A 84 -117.36 -91.61 -141.43
C VAL A 84 -118.06 -91.67 -140.08
N HIS A 85 -119.24 -92.31 -139.96
CA HIS A 85 -119.99 -92.30 -138.69
C HIS A 85 -119.26 -93.08 -137.58
N HIS A 86 -118.83 -94.31 -137.89
CA HIS A 86 -118.15 -95.20 -136.94
C HIS A 86 -116.76 -94.68 -136.49
N VAL A 87 -116.13 -93.80 -137.29
CA VAL A 87 -114.87 -93.13 -136.93
C VAL A 87 -115.12 -91.86 -136.09
N LEU A 88 -116.30 -91.23 -136.21
CA LEU A 88 -116.64 -90.04 -135.43
C LEU A 88 -116.93 -90.35 -133.96
N GLU A 89 -117.52 -91.51 -133.65
CA GLU A 89 -117.84 -91.91 -132.27
C GLU A 89 -116.56 -92.13 -131.43
N GLU A 90 -115.59 -92.92 -131.93
CA GLU A 90 -114.34 -93.15 -131.20
C GLU A 90 -113.53 -91.86 -130.98
N VAL A 91 -113.49 -90.97 -131.98
CA VAL A 91 -112.75 -89.69 -131.89
C VAL A 91 -113.38 -88.74 -130.86
N GLN A 92 -114.70 -88.81 -130.60
CA GLN A 92 -115.31 -88.05 -129.51
C GLN A 92 -115.02 -88.66 -128.12
N GLN A 93 -114.88 -89.98 -128.02
CA GLN A 93 -114.54 -90.64 -126.76
C GLN A 93 -113.09 -90.36 -126.32
N VAL A 94 -112.12 -90.42 -127.24
CA VAL A 94 -110.71 -90.08 -126.97
C VAL A 94 -110.54 -88.63 -126.47
N ARG A 95 -111.36 -87.69 -126.96
CA ARG A 95 -111.20 -86.27 -126.66
C ARG A 95 -111.56 -85.89 -125.21
N ARG A 96 -112.26 -86.73 -124.46
CA ARG A 96 -112.57 -86.48 -123.03
C ARG A 96 -111.42 -86.86 -122.09
N GLY A 97 -110.74 -87.98 -122.34
CA GLY A 97 -109.64 -88.48 -121.48
C GLY A 97 -108.42 -87.56 -121.39
N HIS A 98 -108.32 -86.54 -122.25
CA HIS A 98 -107.21 -85.58 -122.25
C HIS A 98 -107.43 -84.36 -121.32
N GLN A 99 -108.58 -84.25 -120.64
CA GLN A 99 -108.86 -83.12 -119.73
C GLN A 99 -108.56 -83.40 -118.26
N ASP A 100 -108.58 -84.66 -117.81
CA ASP A 100 -108.26 -85.00 -116.41
C ASP A 100 -106.75 -85.07 -116.16
N PHE A 101 -105.98 -85.50 -117.17
CA PHE A 101 -104.52 -85.63 -117.08
C PHE A 101 -103.75 -84.30 -116.99
N SER A 102 -104.38 -83.17 -117.35
CA SER A 102 -103.77 -81.84 -117.19
C SER A 102 -103.87 -81.34 -115.75
N ARG A 103 -105.05 -81.46 -115.11
CA ARG A 103 -105.28 -81.04 -113.73
C ARG A 103 -104.32 -81.69 -112.74
N GLN A 104 -104.13 -83.00 -112.85
CA GLN A 104 -103.23 -83.76 -111.98
C GLN A 104 -101.75 -83.34 -112.08
N ARG A 105 -101.36 -82.67 -113.19
CA ARG A 105 -99.99 -82.19 -113.41
C ARG A 105 -99.74 -80.82 -112.81
N ASP A 106 -100.75 -79.94 -112.80
CA ASP A 106 -100.60 -78.56 -112.32
C ASP A 106 -100.54 -78.49 -110.79
N GLU A 107 -101.24 -79.38 -110.07
CA GLU A 107 -101.17 -79.49 -108.60
C GLU A 107 -99.77 -79.91 -108.10
N LEU A 108 -99.11 -80.88 -108.77
CA LEU A 108 -97.78 -81.33 -108.39
C LEU A 108 -96.69 -80.30 -108.74
N GLY A 109 -96.90 -79.48 -109.78
CA GLY A 109 -96.02 -78.38 -110.15
C GLY A 109 -95.87 -77.34 -109.03
N GLN A 110 -96.98 -76.97 -108.38
CA GLN A 110 -96.96 -76.09 -107.21
C GLN A 110 -96.20 -76.72 -106.03
N GLY A 111 -96.39 -78.02 -105.79
CA GLY A 111 -95.67 -78.77 -104.75
C GLY A 111 -94.15 -78.73 -104.94
N LEU A 112 -93.67 -78.92 -106.17
CA LEU A 112 -92.24 -78.90 -106.48
C LEU A 112 -91.62 -77.51 -106.24
N GLN A 113 -92.31 -76.45 -106.66
CA GLN A 113 -91.84 -75.07 -106.53
C GLN A 113 -91.76 -74.61 -105.05
N GLY A 114 -92.67 -75.11 -104.20
CA GLY A 114 -92.61 -74.90 -102.74
C GLY A 114 -91.46 -75.63 -102.04
N VAL A 115 -90.98 -76.74 -102.59
CA VAL A 115 -89.75 -77.42 -102.12
C VAL A 115 -88.51 -76.66 -102.56
N GLU A 116 -88.47 -76.16 -103.79
CA GLU A 116 -87.34 -75.37 -104.30
C GLU A 116 -87.07 -74.11 -103.46
N GLN A 117 -88.10 -73.35 -103.10
CA GLN A 117 -87.95 -72.20 -102.19
C GLN A 117 -87.41 -72.60 -100.81
N LYS A 118 -87.80 -73.76 -100.26
CA LYS A 118 -87.25 -74.25 -98.99
C LYS A 118 -85.77 -74.63 -99.11
N VAL A 119 -85.34 -75.24 -100.21
CA VAL A 119 -83.93 -75.56 -100.45
C VAL A 119 -83.09 -74.27 -100.56
N GLN A 120 -83.54 -73.29 -101.34
CA GLN A 120 -82.84 -71.99 -101.47
C GLN A 120 -82.80 -71.23 -100.13
N SER A 121 -83.89 -71.24 -99.35
CA SER A 121 -83.94 -70.67 -98.00
C SER A 121 -82.95 -71.36 -97.04
N LEU A 122 -82.88 -72.70 -97.07
CA LEU A 122 -81.95 -73.46 -96.23
C LEU A 122 -80.50 -73.23 -96.65
N GLN A 123 -80.22 -73.17 -97.95
CA GLN A 123 -78.89 -72.87 -98.50
C GLN A 123 -78.41 -71.47 -98.11
N ALA A 124 -79.28 -70.45 -98.17
CA ALA A 124 -78.97 -69.10 -97.70
C ALA A 124 -78.71 -69.07 -96.18
N THR A 125 -79.47 -69.86 -95.41
CA THR A 125 -79.28 -70.00 -93.95
C THR A 125 -77.96 -70.68 -93.61
N VAL A 126 -77.61 -71.76 -94.32
CA VAL A 126 -76.33 -72.48 -94.18
C VAL A 126 -75.14 -71.60 -94.59
N GLY A 127 -75.21 -70.88 -95.70
CA GLY A 127 -74.16 -69.94 -96.11
C GLY A 127 -73.98 -68.78 -95.12
N THR A 128 -75.08 -68.33 -94.50
CA THR A 128 -75.02 -67.36 -93.39
C THR A 128 -74.36 -67.96 -92.15
N PHE A 129 -74.68 -69.22 -91.80
CA PHE A 129 -74.03 -69.95 -90.72
C PHE A 129 -72.53 -70.19 -90.98
N GLU A 130 -72.12 -70.56 -92.20
CA GLU A 130 -70.71 -70.73 -92.57
C GLU A 130 -69.94 -69.39 -92.49
N SER A 131 -70.57 -68.29 -92.91
CA SER A 131 -70.04 -66.93 -92.74
C SER A 131 -69.89 -66.56 -91.26
N ILE A 132 -70.89 -66.88 -90.43
CA ILE A 132 -70.83 -66.63 -88.98
C ILE A 132 -69.73 -67.49 -88.36
N LEU A 133 -69.64 -68.77 -88.72
CA LEU A 133 -68.64 -69.72 -88.22
C LEU A 133 -67.22 -69.26 -88.57
N ARG A 134 -66.94 -68.87 -89.83
CA ARG A 134 -65.64 -68.26 -90.20
C ARG A 134 -65.37 -66.97 -89.43
N SER A 135 -66.38 -66.13 -89.20
CA SER A 135 -66.20 -64.89 -88.43
C SER A 135 -65.93 -65.16 -86.94
N SER A 136 -66.53 -66.22 -86.39
CA SER A 136 -66.34 -66.67 -85.01
C SER A 136 -64.97 -67.30 -84.84
N GLN A 137 -64.56 -68.17 -85.78
CA GLN A 137 -63.22 -68.77 -85.80
C GLN A 137 -62.14 -67.71 -85.95
N HIS A 138 -62.32 -66.69 -86.81
CA HIS A 138 -61.38 -65.58 -86.93
C HIS A 138 -61.32 -64.69 -85.67
N LYS A 139 -62.44 -64.48 -84.98
CA LYS A 139 -62.46 -63.84 -83.65
C LYS A 139 -61.79 -64.70 -82.58
N GLN A 140 -61.96 -66.02 -82.63
CA GLN A 140 -61.30 -66.97 -81.74
C GLN A 140 -59.78 -66.93 -81.95
N ASP A 141 -59.31 -66.98 -83.20
CA ASP A 141 -57.91 -66.76 -83.59
C ASP A 141 -57.31 -65.47 -83.01
N LEU A 142 -58.05 -64.36 -83.08
CA LEU A 142 -57.62 -63.06 -82.58
C LEU A 142 -57.58 -63.01 -81.05
N THR A 143 -58.57 -63.62 -80.39
CA THR A 143 -58.58 -63.73 -78.92
C THR A 143 -57.52 -64.70 -78.41
N GLU A 144 -57.25 -65.80 -79.11
CA GLU A 144 -56.16 -66.73 -78.77
C GLU A 144 -54.79 -66.08 -78.93
N LYS A 145 -54.57 -65.25 -79.97
CA LYS A 145 -53.35 -64.46 -80.13
C LYS A 145 -53.20 -63.40 -79.03
N ALA A 146 -54.29 -62.71 -78.66
CA ALA A 146 -54.29 -61.76 -77.55
C ALA A 146 -54.06 -62.44 -76.19
N VAL A 147 -54.62 -63.64 -75.97
CA VAL A 147 -54.39 -64.45 -74.76
C VAL A 147 -52.94 -64.93 -74.71
N LYS A 148 -52.38 -65.48 -75.79
CA LYS A 148 -50.96 -65.90 -75.83
C LYS A 148 -49.99 -64.74 -75.66
N GLN A 149 -50.32 -63.56 -76.19
CA GLN A 149 -49.56 -62.34 -75.88
C GLN A 149 -49.69 -61.99 -74.40
N GLY A 150 -50.90 -61.98 -73.83
CA GLY A 150 -51.15 -61.75 -72.40
C GLY A 150 -50.44 -62.75 -71.49
N GLU A 151 -50.41 -64.04 -71.85
CA GLU A 151 -49.64 -65.09 -71.17
C GLU A 151 -48.13 -64.79 -71.23
N SER A 152 -47.60 -64.36 -72.39
CA SER A 152 -46.20 -63.97 -72.51
C SER A 152 -45.86 -62.71 -71.70
N GLU A 153 -46.79 -61.76 -71.60
CA GLU A 153 -46.64 -60.54 -70.80
C GLU A 153 -46.76 -60.85 -69.30
N ILE A 154 -47.69 -61.72 -68.89
CA ILE A 154 -47.83 -62.22 -67.51
C ILE A 154 -46.58 -63.02 -67.11
N ASN A 155 -46.06 -63.89 -67.97
CA ASN A 155 -44.83 -64.63 -67.71
C ASN A 155 -43.63 -63.68 -67.58
N ARG A 156 -43.54 -62.64 -68.42
CA ARG A 156 -42.50 -61.60 -68.33
C ARG A 156 -42.65 -60.73 -67.08
N ILE A 157 -43.87 -60.41 -66.66
CA ILE A 157 -44.17 -59.70 -65.41
C ILE A 157 -43.79 -60.59 -64.21
N SER A 158 -44.10 -61.89 -64.26
CA SER A 158 -43.71 -62.86 -63.23
C SER A 158 -42.18 -63.00 -63.13
N GLU A 159 -41.47 -63.07 -64.27
CA GLU A 159 -40.01 -63.07 -64.32
C GLU A 159 -39.42 -61.77 -63.73
N VAL A 160 -40.00 -60.61 -64.06
CA VAL A 160 -39.57 -59.31 -63.50
C VAL A 160 -39.89 -59.20 -62.02
N LEU A 161 -41.04 -59.69 -61.54
CA LEU A 161 -41.40 -59.72 -60.12
C LEU A 161 -40.49 -60.68 -59.34
N GLN A 162 -40.15 -61.84 -59.88
CA GLN A 162 -39.24 -62.79 -59.25
C GLN A 162 -37.80 -62.26 -59.24
N LYS A 163 -37.35 -61.58 -60.30
CA LYS A 163 -36.07 -60.85 -60.32
C LYS A 163 -36.07 -59.74 -59.28
N LEU A 164 -37.09 -58.88 -59.26
CA LEU A 164 -37.23 -57.79 -58.28
C LEU A 164 -37.32 -58.33 -56.84
N GLN A 165 -37.98 -59.45 -56.60
CA GLN A 165 -38.02 -60.10 -55.29
C GLN A 165 -36.63 -60.61 -54.89
N ASN A 166 -35.91 -61.29 -55.78
CA ASN A 166 -34.55 -61.76 -55.52
C ASN A 166 -33.56 -60.60 -55.34
N GLU A 167 -33.72 -59.52 -56.09
CA GLU A 167 -32.90 -58.30 -56.04
C GLU A 167 -33.18 -57.51 -54.76
N ILE A 168 -34.45 -57.35 -54.34
CA ILE A 168 -34.81 -56.77 -53.03
C ILE A 168 -34.31 -57.64 -51.88
N LEU A 169 -34.47 -58.98 -51.94
CA LEU A 169 -33.96 -59.87 -50.90
C LEU A 169 -32.44 -59.84 -50.81
N LYS A 170 -31.75 -59.77 -51.96
CA LYS A 170 -30.30 -59.65 -52.02
C LYS A 170 -29.82 -58.29 -51.51
N ASP A 171 -30.34 -57.17 -52.02
CA ASP A 171 -29.91 -55.83 -51.61
C ASP A 171 -30.27 -55.54 -50.15
N LEU A 172 -31.38 -56.08 -49.64
CA LEU A 172 -31.71 -56.04 -48.21
C LEU A 172 -30.77 -56.92 -47.38
N SER A 173 -30.40 -58.12 -47.86
CA SER A 173 -29.43 -59.00 -47.19
C SER A 173 -28.02 -58.39 -47.17
N ASP A 174 -27.52 -57.97 -48.33
CA ASP A 174 -26.22 -57.31 -48.51
C ASP A 174 -26.20 -55.98 -47.73
N GLY A 175 -27.29 -55.22 -47.72
CA GLY A 175 -27.45 -54.00 -46.90
C GLY A 175 -27.46 -54.28 -45.40
N ILE A 176 -28.16 -55.31 -44.94
CA ILE A 176 -28.13 -55.76 -43.54
C ILE A 176 -26.71 -56.21 -43.16
N HIS A 177 -26.02 -56.95 -44.02
CA HIS A 177 -24.63 -57.35 -43.80
C HIS A 177 -23.68 -56.15 -43.75
N VAL A 178 -23.75 -55.21 -44.70
CA VAL A 178 -22.91 -54.00 -44.68
C VAL A 178 -23.16 -53.15 -43.43
N VAL A 179 -24.42 -53.01 -42.99
CA VAL A 179 -24.76 -52.30 -41.74
C VAL A 179 -24.29 -53.09 -40.51
N LYS A 180 -24.41 -54.43 -40.51
CA LYS A 180 -23.92 -55.30 -39.44
C LYS A 180 -22.40 -55.21 -39.32
N ASP A 181 -21.67 -55.41 -40.40
CA ASP A 181 -20.21 -55.40 -40.46
C ASP A 181 -19.65 -53.99 -40.16
N ALA A 182 -20.36 -52.93 -40.52
CA ALA A 182 -20.06 -51.58 -40.07
C ALA A 182 -20.24 -51.44 -38.56
N ARG A 183 -21.38 -51.89 -38.02
CA ARG A 183 -21.69 -51.80 -36.59
C ARG A 183 -20.76 -52.66 -35.72
N GLU A 184 -20.39 -53.86 -36.18
CA GLU A 184 -19.40 -54.72 -35.49
C GLU A 184 -18.02 -54.05 -35.49
N ARG A 185 -17.59 -53.47 -36.61
CA ARG A 185 -16.32 -52.70 -36.69
C ARG A 185 -16.33 -51.46 -35.81
N ASP A 186 -17.43 -50.71 -35.79
CA ASP A 186 -17.59 -49.50 -34.97
C ASP A 186 -17.63 -49.86 -33.48
N PHE A 187 -18.28 -50.97 -33.10
CA PHE A 187 -18.23 -51.49 -31.73
C PHE A 187 -16.82 -51.97 -31.35
N THR A 188 -16.11 -52.75 -32.18
CA THR A 188 -14.72 -53.15 -31.89
C THR A 188 -13.79 -51.95 -31.80
N SER A 189 -13.98 -50.92 -32.63
CA SER A 189 -13.24 -49.66 -32.56
C SER A 189 -13.52 -48.91 -31.25
N LEU A 190 -14.78 -48.83 -30.84
CA LEU A 190 -15.19 -48.22 -29.57
C LEU A 190 -14.68 -49.00 -28.36
N GLU A 191 -14.74 -50.33 -28.39
CA GLU A 191 -14.25 -51.24 -27.35
C GLU A 191 -12.74 -51.07 -27.17
N ASN A 192 -11.95 -51.15 -28.26
CA ASN A 192 -10.51 -50.87 -28.23
C ASN A 192 -10.20 -49.46 -27.70
N THR A 193 -10.97 -48.44 -28.11
CA THR A 193 -10.78 -47.05 -27.65
C THR A 193 -11.11 -46.91 -26.16
N VAL A 194 -12.13 -47.61 -25.66
CA VAL A 194 -12.53 -47.59 -24.26
C VAL A 194 -11.53 -48.39 -23.41
N GLU A 195 -11.01 -49.52 -23.90
CA GLU A 195 -9.95 -50.28 -23.22
C GLU A 195 -8.64 -49.48 -23.16
N GLU A 196 -8.22 -48.83 -24.27
CA GLU A 196 -7.06 -47.93 -24.28
C GLU A 196 -7.24 -46.79 -23.27
N ARG A 197 -8.43 -46.16 -23.21
CA ARG A 197 -8.69 -45.08 -22.24
C ARG A 197 -8.81 -45.57 -20.80
N LEU A 198 -9.35 -46.75 -20.54
CA LEU A 198 -9.44 -47.32 -19.20
C LEU A 198 -8.06 -47.78 -18.71
N THR A 199 -7.21 -48.33 -19.57
CA THR A 199 -5.83 -48.71 -19.22
C THR A 199 -4.92 -47.49 -19.07
N GLU A 200 -5.04 -46.47 -19.93
CA GLU A 200 -4.37 -45.17 -19.77
C GLU A 200 -4.79 -44.49 -18.45
N LEU A 201 -6.09 -44.43 -18.15
CA LEU A 201 -6.61 -43.83 -16.92
C LEU A 201 -6.16 -44.62 -15.68
N THR A 202 -6.25 -45.95 -15.69
CA THR A 202 -5.81 -46.80 -14.58
C THR A 202 -4.32 -46.63 -14.32
N LYS A 203 -3.51 -46.59 -15.38
CA LYS A 203 -2.08 -46.31 -15.29
C LYS A 203 -1.81 -44.91 -14.74
N SER A 204 -2.48 -43.88 -15.27
CA SER A 204 -2.32 -42.50 -14.80
C SER A 204 -2.71 -42.34 -13.33
N ILE A 205 -3.79 -42.98 -12.88
CA ILE A 205 -4.19 -43.01 -11.46
C ILE A 205 -3.11 -43.69 -10.61
N ASN A 206 -2.59 -44.83 -11.04
CA ASN A 206 -1.52 -45.53 -10.32
C ASN A 206 -0.22 -44.70 -10.24
N ASP A 207 0.20 -44.10 -11.35
CA ASP A 207 1.39 -43.23 -11.43
C ASP A 207 1.22 -41.99 -10.54
N ASN A 208 0.02 -41.38 -10.52
CA ASN A 208 -0.31 -40.27 -9.62
C ASN A 208 -0.33 -40.69 -8.13
N ILE A 209 -0.83 -41.89 -7.80
CA ILE A 209 -0.78 -42.44 -6.43
C ILE A 209 0.66 -42.67 -5.99
N ALA A 210 1.53 -43.16 -6.87
CA ALA A 210 2.96 -43.34 -6.58
C ALA A 210 3.64 -41.99 -6.28
N ILE A 211 3.41 -40.97 -7.12
CA ILE A 211 3.93 -39.60 -6.93
C ILE A 211 3.40 -39.00 -5.61
N PHE A 212 2.09 -39.12 -5.33
CA PHE A 212 1.50 -38.64 -4.08
C PHE A 212 2.13 -39.32 -2.86
N THR A 213 2.36 -40.63 -2.93
CA THR A 213 3.00 -41.41 -1.85
C THR A 213 4.45 -40.98 -1.63
N GLU A 214 5.20 -40.67 -2.69
CA GLU A 214 6.55 -40.12 -2.58
C GLU A 214 6.54 -38.73 -1.94
N VAL A 215 5.64 -37.83 -2.39
CA VAL A 215 5.48 -36.48 -1.82
C VAL A 215 5.08 -36.54 -0.35
N GLN A 216 4.16 -37.43 0.04
CA GLN A 216 3.75 -37.63 1.43
C GLN A 216 4.92 -38.15 2.29
N LYS A 217 5.66 -39.15 1.80
CA LYS A 217 6.85 -39.68 2.48
C LYS A 217 7.96 -38.64 2.62
N ARG A 218 8.16 -37.80 1.60
CA ARG A 218 9.09 -36.67 1.61
C ARG A 218 8.68 -35.62 2.63
N SER A 219 7.42 -35.18 2.59
CA SER A 219 6.86 -34.19 3.51
C SER A 219 6.98 -34.66 4.96
N GLN A 220 6.66 -35.93 5.26
CA GLN A 220 6.84 -36.48 6.60
C GLN A 220 8.30 -36.49 7.06
N LYS A 221 9.26 -36.74 6.15
CA LYS A 221 10.70 -36.63 6.46
C LYS A 221 11.09 -35.18 6.77
N GLU A 222 10.65 -34.23 5.95
CA GLU A 222 10.95 -32.80 6.11
C GLU A 222 10.33 -32.23 7.41
N ILE A 223 9.09 -32.64 7.75
CA ILE A 223 8.44 -32.36 9.04
C ILE A 223 9.25 -32.91 10.22
N ASN A 224 9.72 -34.16 10.12
CA ASN A 224 10.52 -34.77 11.19
C ASN A 224 11.89 -34.09 11.35
N GLU A 225 12.52 -33.66 10.25
CA GLU A 225 13.78 -32.91 10.28
C GLU A 225 13.61 -31.51 10.88
N VAL A 226 12.53 -30.80 10.52
CA VAL A 226 12.17 -29.51 11.13
C VAL A 226 11.87 -29.69 12.62
N LYS A 227 11.12 -30.72 13.01
CA LYS A 227 10.83 -31.01 14.43
C LYS A 227 12.11 -31.28 15.23
N ALA A 228 13.06 -32.03 14.67
CA ALA A 228 14.36 -32.27 15.32
C ALA A 228 15.18 -30.98 15.45
N LYS A 229 15.17 -30.11 14.43
CA LYS A 229 15.82 -28.80 14.47
C LYS A 229 15.19 -27.86 15.51
N VAL A 230 13.86 -27.83 15.59
CA VAL A 230 13.12 -27.05 16.61
C VAL A 230 13.46 -27.55 18.02
N ALA A 231 13.45 -28.87 18.27
CA ALA A 231 13.88 -29.42 19.55
C ALA A 231 15.32 -29.00 19.91
N SER A 232 16.27 -29.08 18.97
CA SER A 232 17.66 -28.65 19.21
C SER A 232 17.84 -27.13 19.42
N LEU A 233 16.83 -26.31 19.09
CA LEU A 233 16.79 -24.87 19.40
C LEU A 233 16.11 -24.61 20.75
N GLU A 234 15.14 -25.43 21.15
CA GLU A 234 14.47 -25.39 22.45
C GLU A 234 15.41 -25.87 23.58
N ASP A 235 16.22 -26.90 23.29
CA ASP A 235 17.34 -27.41 24.11
C ASP A 235 18.54 -26.43 24.19
N SER A 236 18.43 -25.22 23.64
CA SER A 236 19.49 -24.19 23.67
C SER A 236 19.57 -23.49 25.04
N GLU A 237 19.82 -24.28 26.08
CA GLU A 237 20.03 -23.83 27.45
C GLU A 237 21.25 -22.90 27.58
N GLY A 238 22.23 -23.04 26.67
CA GLY A 238 23.41 -22.17 26.59
C GLY A 238 23.06 -20.68 26.54
N TYR A 239 22.11 -20.27 25.68
CA TYR A 239 21.70 -18.86 25.62
C TYR A 239 21.06 -18.35 26.93
N LYS A 240 20.40 -19.23 27.70
CA LYS A 240 19.83 -18.86 29.01
C LYS A 240 20.94 -18.69 30.06
N GLN A 241 21.95 -19.56 30.02
CA GLN A 241 23.14 -19.49 30.88
C GLN A 241 23.99 -18.25 30.56
N ASP A 242 24.23 -17.95 29.27
CA ASP A 242 24.92 -16.74 28.82
C ASP A 242 24.19 -15.47 29.26
N LEU A 243 22.86 -15.41 29.13
CA LEU A 243 22.05 -14.26 29.55
C LEU A 243 22.06 -14.10 31.08
N LYS A 244 22.08 -15.20 31.84
CA LYS A 244 22.25 -15.18 33.31
C LYS A 244 23.64 -14.67 33.71
N ALA A 245 24.70 -15.16 33.07
CA ALA A 245 26.07 -14.71 33.31
C ALA A 245 26.26 -13.23 32.94
N LEU A 246 25.71 -12.79 31.81
CA LEU A 246 25.71 -11.39 31.40
C LEU A 246 24.96 -10.50 32.42
N LYS A 247 23.84 -10.98 32.97
CA LYS A 247 23.16 -10.26 34.06
C LYS A 247 24.06 -10.13 35.30
N GLU A 248 24.70 -11.21 35.72
CA GLU A 248 25.60 -11.21 36.89
C GLU A 248 26.77 -10.22 36.71
N VAL A 249 27.36 -10.17 35.51
CA VAL A 249 28.39 -9.17 35.15
C VAL A 249 27.84 -7.74 35.14
N VAL A 250 26.58 -7.52 34.72
CA VAL A 250 25.96 -6.18 34.75
C VAL A 250 25.70 -5.70 36.19
N GLU A 251 25.29 -6.59 37.10
CA GLU A 251 25.13 -6.27 38.53
C GLU A 251 26.49 -5.97 39.20
N GLU A 252 27.55 -6.70 38.83
CA GLU A 252 28.93 -6.42 39.27
C GLU A 252 29.43 -5.06 38.76
N ILE A 253 29.20 -4.74 37.47
CA ILE A 253 29.54 -3.42 36.90
C ILE A 253 28.73 -2.31 37.60
N GLN A 254 27.44 -2.51 37.87
CA GLN A 254 26.62 -1.50 38.54
C GLN A 254 27.05 -1.26 40.00
N THR A 255 27.45 -2.32 40.72
CA THR A 255 27.97 -2.18 42.10
C THR A 255 29.36 -1.54 42.13
N SER A 256 30.24 -1.87 41.18
CA SER A 256 31.54 -1.20 41.00
C SER A 256 31.40 0.28 40.61
N MET A 257 30.40 0.62 39.79
CA MET A 257 30.09 2.02 39.46
C MET A 257 29.62 2.79 40.71
N LYS A 258 28.73 2.20 41.52
CA LYS A 258 28.23 2.78 42.77
C LYS A 258 29.30 2.91 43.88
N SER A 259 30.40 2.16 43.83
CA SER A 259 31.54 2.41 44.72
C SER A 259 32.37 3.59 44.22
N LYS A 260 32.73 3.61 42.93
CA LYS A 260 33.51 4.70 42.31
C LYS A 260 32.82 6.06 42.40
N GLU A 261 31.49 6.09 42.35
CA GLU A 261 30.69 7.30 42.56
C GLU A 261 30.87 7.87 43.98
N LYS A 262 30.93 7.00 45.01
CA LYS A 262 31.24 7.41 46.39
C LYS A 262 32.70 7.83 46.55
N ASP A 263 33.62 7.11 45.90
CA ASP A 263 35.05 7.45 45.92
C ASP A 263 35.29 8.84 45.30
N LEU A 264 34.57 9.18 44.21
CA LEU A 264 34.61 10.51 43.60
C LEU A 264 34.02 11.60 44.48
N GLU A 265 32.91 11.35 45.18
CA GLU A 265 32.33 12.36 46.09
C GLU A 265 33.17 12.54 47.37
N ALA A 266 33.85 11.49 47.83
CA ALA A 266 34.87 11.58 48.90
C ALA A 266 36.10 12.39 48.44
N LEU A 267 36.57 12.19 47.21
CA LEU A 267 37.64 13.00 46.62
C LEU A 267 37.21 14.47 46.43
N ARG A 268 35.96 14.70 46.03
CA ARG A 268 35.38 16.04 45.84
C ARG A 268 35.32 16.83 47.16
N SER A 269 34.78 16.21 48.21
CA SER A 269 34.71 16.83 49.54
C SER A 269 36.10 17.05 50.15
N THR A 270 37.05 16.12 49.93
CA THR A 270 38.46 16.31 50.30
C THR A 270 39.09 17.50 49.56
N LEU A 271 38.84 17.65 48.25
CA LEU A 271 39.34 18.77 47.45
C LEU A 271 38.73 20.10 47.91
N GLN A 272 37.43 20.14 48.21
CA GLN A 272 36.76 21.34 48.73
C GLN A 272 37.28 21.74 50.12
N THR A 273 37.65 20.76 50.96
CA THR A 273 38.31 21.01 52.25
C THR A 273 39.70 21.64 52.02
N MET A 274 40.52 21.01 51.18
CA MET A 274 41.86 21.51 50.83
C MET A 274 41.82 22.90 50.16
N GLU A 275 40.81 23.19 49.36
CA GLU A 275 40.58 24.52 48.78
C GLU A 275 40.27 25.55 49.86
N SER A 276 39.41 25.22 50.83
CA SER A 276 39.14 26.06 52.01
C SER A 276 40.40 26.30 52.85
N ASP A 277 41.18 25.25 53.12
CA ASP A 277 42.41 25.32 53.90
C ASP A 277 43.42 26.27 53.22
N VAL A 278 43.64 26.12 51.90
CA VAL A 278 44.50 27.02 51.10
C VAL A 278 43.97 28.46 51.11
N TYR A 279 42.65 28.68 51.04
CA TYR A 279 42.09 30.03 51.19
C TYR A 279 42.37 30.63 52.57
N THR A 280 42.39 29.83 53.64
CA THR A 280 42.77 30.31 54.98
C THR A 280 44.28 30.56 55.11
N GLU A 281 45.14 29.66 54.63
CA GLU A 281 46.59 29.86 54.63
C GLU A 281 46.99 31.11 53.83
N VAL A 282 46.39 31.34 52.65
CA VAL A 282 46.65 32.56 51.85
C VAL A 282 46.22 33.82 52.61
N LYS A 283 45.11 33.79 53.34
CA LYS A 283 44.66 34.92 54.18
C LYS A 283 45.63 35.16 55.34
N GLU A 284 46.12 34.11 56.00
CA GLU A 284 47.10 34.21 57.08
C GLU A 284 48.46 34.70 56.60
N LEU A 285 48.95 34.23 55.45
CA LEU A 285 50.17 34.72 54.80
C LEU A 285 50.06 36.21 54.40
N VAL A 286 48.88 36.66 53.95
CA VAL A 286 48.62 38.09 53.69
C VAL A 286 48.64 38.90 55.00
N ASN A 287 48.04 38.39 56.08
CA ASN A 287 48.07 39.05 57.39
C ASN A 287 49.51 39.14 57.95
N LEU A 288 50.25 38.03 57.92
CA LEU A 288 51.65 37.95 58.37
C LEU A 288 52.57 38.87 57.55
N LYS A 289 52.31 39.03 56.25
CA LYS A 289 53.02 39.99 55.39
C LYS A 289 52.70 41.44 55.75
N GLN A 290 51.45 41.75 56.14
CA GLN A 290 51.11 43.08 56.66
C GLN A 290 51.76 43.35 58.02
N GLU A 291 51.82 42.34 58.90
CA GLU A 291 52.52 42.43 60.19
C GLU A 291 54.03 42.62 60.02
N GLN A 292 54.66 41.87 59.11
CA GLN A 292 56.06 42.05 58.72
C GLN A 292 56.34 43.47 58.21
N GLN A 293 55.44 44.04 57.40
CA GLN A 293 55.57 45.40 56.90
C GLN A 293 55.46 46.45 58.04
N ARG A 294 54.48 46.28 58.95
CA ARG A 294 54.36 47.14 60.15
C ARG A 294 55.58 47.04 61.06
N PHE A 295 56.10 45.82 61.29
CA PHE A 295 57.31 45.62 62.08
C PHE A 295 58.52 46.31 61.45
N LYS A 296 58.64 46.26 60.12
CA LYS A 296 59.69 46.99 59.38
C LYS A 296 59.54 48.51 59.54
N GLU A 297 58.32 49.04 59.43
CA GLU A 297 58.04 50.48 59.63
C GLU A 297 58.39 50.92 61.05
N VAL A 298 58.06 50.11 62.07
CA VAL A 298 58.48 50.35 63.46
C VAL A 298 60.00 50.33 63.57
N ALA A 299 60.69 49.31 63.06
CA ALA A 299 62.15 49.19 63.15
C ALA A 299 62.90 50.33 62.42
N ASP A 300 62.41 50.79 61.27
CA ASP A 300 62.98 51.97 60.60
C ASP A 300 62.69 53.26 61.39
N SER A 301 61.53 53.38 62.07
CA SER A 301 61.24 54.51 62.96
C SER A 301 62.13 54.51 64.22
N GLU A 302 62.37 53.36 64.85
CA GLU A 302 63.31 53.22 65.97
C GLU A 302 64.74 53.56 65.54
N ARG A 303 65.15 53.11 64.36
CA ARG A 303 66.47 53.46 63.79
C ARG A 303 66.63 54.97 63.59
N LEU A 304 65.57 55.66 63.16
CA LEU A 304 65.57 57.13 63.05
C LEU A 304 65.60 57.83 64.41
N THR A 305 64.86 57.34 65.42
CA THR A 305 64.91 57.94 66.78
C THR A 305 66.27 57.71 67.45
N LEU A 306 66.90 56.54 67.27
CA LEU A 306 68.25 56.26 67.73
C LEU A 306 69.30 57.12 67.03
N GLN A 307 69.15 57.37 65.72
CA GLN A 307 70.02 58.31 65.00
C GLN A 307 69.87 59.75 65.55
N ALA A 308 68.63 60.23 65.75
CA ALA A 308 68.38 61.55 66.31
C ALA A 308 68.83 61.68 67.78
N LEU A 309 68.76 60.60 68.58
CA LEU A 309 69.32 60.55 69.92
C LEU A 309 70.85 60.61 69.90
N THR A 310 71.49 59.88 68.98
CA THR A 310 72.95 59.90 68.78
C THR A 310 73.42 61.30 68.38
N GLU A 311 72.71 61.98 67.48
CA GLU A 311 73.00 63.36 67.09
C GLU A 311 72.86 64.33 68.28
N LYS A 312 71.80 64.19 69.09
CA LYS A 312 71.64 64.97 70.33
C LYS A 312 72.73 64.69 71.36
N ILE A 313 73.21 63.46 71.48
CA ILE A 313 74.35 63.12 72.34
C ILE A 313 75.62 63.80 71.83
N LEU A 314 75.89 63.80 70.53
CA LEU A 314 77.04 64.50 69.94
C LEU A 314 76.94 66.03 70.12
N GLN A 315 75.75 66.63 70.02
CA GLN A 315 75.52 68.05 70.30
C GLN A 315 75.70 68.38 71.81
N ALA A 316 75.27 67.48 72.71
CA ALA A 316 75.50 67.59 74.14
C ALA A 316 76.97 67.41 74.51
N GLU A 317 77.70 66.51 73.82
CA GLU A 317 79.13 66.31 73.97
C GLU A 317 79.93 67.51 73.45
N GLU A 318 79.57 68.10 72.30
CA GLU A 318 80.22 69.30 71.77
C GLU A 318 80.00 70.52 72.68
N SER A 319 78.77 70.73 73.18
CA SER A 319 78.50 71.81 74.15
C SER A 319 79.20 71.56 75.50
N THR A 320 79.30 70.31 75.96
CA THR A 320 80.12 69.95 77.13
C THR A 320 81.62 70.17 76.87
N ALA A 321 82.10 69.95 75.65
CA ALA A 321 83.49 70.18 75.24
C ALA A 321 83.82 71.66 75.01
N ARG A 322 82.82 72.52 74.79
CA ARG A 322 82.94 74.00 74.80
C ARG A 322 82.89 74.57 76.22
N LEU A 323 82.31 73.85 77.18
CA LEU A 323 82.16 74.30 78.57
C LEU A 323 83.50 74.68 79.24
N PRO A 324 84.65 74.00 79.02
CA PRO A 324 85.95 74.43 79.54
C PRO A 324 86.40 75.78 78.98
N GLU A 325 86.26 76.01 77.66
CA GLU A 325 86.52 77.30 77.02
C GLU A 325 85.59 78.41 77.54
N GLU A 326 84.30 78.11 77.73
CA GLU A 326 83.34 79.03 78.31
C GLU A 326 83.62 79.33 79.79
N ILE A 327 84.02 78.33 80.59
CA ILE A 327 84.48 78.51 81.97
C ILE A 327 85.79 79.31 82.01
N ARG A 328 86.76 79.02 81.15
CA ARG A 328 88.05 79.73 81.06
C ARG A 328 87.82 81.19 80.67
N ARG A 329 86.91 81.44 79.73
CA ARG A 329 86.44 82.78 79.35
C ARG A 329 85.69 83.45 80.51
N LEU A 330 84.80 82.75 81.20
CA LEU A 330 84.06 83.29 82.36
C LEU A 330 85.00 83.55 83.55
N GLU A 331 86.13 82.85 83.67
CA GLU A 331 87.19 83.09 84.65
C GLU A 331 88.09 84.28 84.25
N GLU A 332 88.24 84.54 82.94
CA GLU A 332 88.85 85.77 82.41
C GLU A 332 87.91 86.97 82.55
N GLU A 333 86.61 86.80 82.26
CA GLU A 333 85.55 87.79 82.51
C GLU A 333 85.35 88.01 84.02
N LEU A 334 85.53 87.01 84.89
CA LEU A 334 85.58 87.23 86.34
C LEU A 334 86.88 87.90 86.80
N ARG A 335 88.00 87.77 86.08
CA ARG A 335 89.20 88.57 86.35
C ARG A 335 89.00 90.03 85.90
N GLN A 336 88.36 90.25 84.76
CA GLN A 336 87.97 91.57 84.27
C GLN A 336 86.94 92.19 85.21
N LEU A 337 85.82 91.53 85.48
CA LEU A 337 84.80 91.97 86.42
C LEU A 337 85.32 92.12 87.85
N LYS A 338 86.38 91.42 88.27
CA LYS A 338 87.04 91.66 89.58
C LYS A 338 88.02 92.84 89.56
N ALA A 339 88.52 93.23 88.40
CA ALA A 339 89.26 94.48 88.20
C ALA A 339 88.31 95.68 87.99
N GLU A 340 87.13 95.46 87.41
CA GLU A 340 86.09 96.46 87.16
C GLU A 340 85.17 96.65 88.37
N SER A 341 84.84 95.60 89.13
CA SER A 341 84.12 95.66 90.42
C SER A 341 84.95 96.23 91.58
N LEU A 342 86.15 96.77 91.29
CA LEU A 342 86.74 97.85 92.10
C LEU A 342 85.97 99.18 91.93
N GLN A 343 84.94 99.21 91.08
CA GLN A 343 83.98 100.28 90.87
C GLN A 343 82.56 99.68 90.72
N PRO A 344 81.54 100.16 91.46
CA PRO A 344 80.19 99.55 91.46
C PRO A 344 79.23 100.21 90.45
N GLN A 345 78.22 99.48 89.96
CA GLN A 345 76.79 99.87 90.00
C GLN A 345 75.85 98.71 89.58
N GLU A 346 74.55 98.83 89.94
CA GLU A 346 73.45 97.90 89.67
C GLU A 346 72.58 98.38 88.48
N ASP A 347 72.00 97.47 87.68
CA ASP A 347 70.58 97.51 87.22
C ASP A 347 70.25 96.44 86.15
N ALA A 348 69.20 95.64 86.34
CA ALA A 348 68.75 94.64 85.33
C ALA A 348 67.26 94.22 85.40
N VAL A 349 66.44 94.79 86.29
CA VAL A 349 65.12 94.23 86.64
C VAL A 349 64.02 94.47 85.59
N PHE A 350 64.17 95.47 84.73
CA PHE A 350 63.05 96.10 83.99
C PHE A 350 62.65 95.48 82.63
N ARG A 351 63.12 94.27 82.27
CA ARG A 351 62.85 93.66 80.93
C ARG A 351 61.85 92.50 80.88
N ASN A 352 61.34 92.04 82.03
CA ASN A 352 60.60 90.76 82.09
C ASN A 352 59.07 90.86 81.96
N SER A 353 58.48 92.06 81.92
CA SER A 353 57.01 92.23 81.92
C SER A 353 56.36 91.77 80.61
N ASP A 354 56.73 92.41 79.49
CA ASP A 354 56.10 92.18 78.17
C ASP A 354 56.22 90.72 77.70
N ALA A 355 57.27 90.02 78.13
CA ALA A 355 57.48 88.60 77.83
C ALA A 355 56.50 87.67 78.57
N LEU A 356 56.01 88.07 79.76
CA LEU A 356 55.03 87.31 80.53
C LEU A 356 53.61 87.46 79.99
N ASP A 357 53.20 88.66 79.60
CA ASP A 357 51.86 88.91 79.04
C ASP A 357 51.65 88.12 77.73
N VAL A 358 52.63 88.15 76.82
CA VAL A 358 52.61 87.37 75.56
C VAL A 358 52.59 85.85 75.81
N LEU A 359 53.17 85.39 76.93
CA LEU A 359 53.11 83.97 77.32
C LEU A 359 51.74 83.61 77.92
N GLN A 360 51.14 84.51 78.71
CA GLN A 360 49.83 84.31 79.32
C GLN A 360 48.69 84.31 78.28
N GLU A 361 48.76 85.16 77.26
CA GLU A 361 47.80 85.15 76.15
C GLU A 361 47.90 83.84 75.34
N LYS A 362 49.12 83.34 75.10
CA LYS A 362 49.35 82.03 74.48
C LYS A 362 48.84 80.87 75.33
N SER A 363 48.93 80.92 76.66
CA SER A 363 48.31 79.92 77.55
C SER A 363 46.81 79.88 77.32
N ARG A 364 46.10 81.01 77.45
CA ARG A 364 44.64 81.07 77.23
C ARG A 364 44.23 80.60 75.83
N GLY A 365 45.05 80.90 74.82
CA GLY A 365 44.89 80.39 73.46
C GLY A 365 45.03 78.87 73.36
N LEU A 366 45.92 78.25 74.14
CA LEU A 366 46.08 76.80 74.22
C LEU A 366 44.96 76.14 75.05
N ASP A 367 44.59 76.72 76.20
CA ASP A 367 43.56 76.19 77.09
C ASP A 367 42.18 76.11 76.38
N SER A 368 41.83 77.12 75.59
CA SER A 368 40.60 77.13 74.78
C SER A 368 40.64 76.14 73.60
N ARG A 369 41.82 75.88 73.03
CA ARG A 369 42.03 74.85 71.99
C ARG A 369 41.93 73.45 72.60
N LEU A 370 42.49 73.23 73.79
CA LEU A 370 42.40 71.98 74.55
C LEU A 370 40.94 71.64 74.85
N HIS A 371 40.20 72.58 75.45
CA HIS A 371 38.81 72.39 75.84
C HIS A 371 37.91 72.01 74.64
N THR A 372 38.15 72.62 73.47
CA THR A 372 37.44 72.29 72.21
C THR A 372 37.69 70.85 71.75
N VAL A 373 38.91 70.33 71.97
CA VAL A 373 39.27 68.94 71.65
C VAL A 373 38.68 67.96 72.69
N GLU A 374 38.66 68.34 73.97
CA GLU A 374 38.05 67.56 75.05
C GLU A 374 36.53 67.38 74.84
N ASP A 375 35.81 68.45 74.48
CA ASP A 375 34.39 68.39 74.11
C ASP A 375 34.15 67.45 72.90
N GLY A 376 35.02 67.53 71.87
CA GLY A 376 34.97 66.66 70.70
C GLY A 376 35.19 65.18 71.05
N VAL A 377 36.14 64.89 71.93
CA VAL A 377 36.40 63.54 72.44
C VAL A 377 35.23 63.01 73.26
N HIS A 378 34.64 63.83 74.15
CA HIS A 378 33.45 63.45 74.92
C HIS A 378 32.22 63.18 74.03
N ALA A 379 32.02 63.96 72.97
CA ALA A 379 30.95 63.72 72.00
C ALA A 379 31.12 62.36 71.29
N VAL A 380 32.34 62.05 70.81
CA VAL A 380 32.66 60.76 70.18
C VAL A 380 32.52 59.60 71.16
N GLN A 381 32.98 59.76 72.41
CA GLN A 381 32.85 58.74 73.46
C GLN A 381 31.39 58.42 73.78
N THR A 382 30.53 59.45 73.84
CA THR A 382 29.09 59.29 74.11
C THR A 382 28.38 58.58 72.96
N ALA A 383 28.68 58.96 71.71
CA ALA A 383 28.13 58.29 70.53
C ALA A 383 28.59 56.83 70.41
N SER A 384 29.86 56.53 70.71
CA SER A 384 30.41 55.18 70.75
C SER A 384 29.70 54.29 71.79
N ALA A 385 29.50 54.79 73.01
CA ALA A 385 28.76 54.06 74.05
C ALA A 385 27.31 53.77 73.64
N GLN A 386 26.64 54.71 72.95
CA GLN A 386 25.29 54.51 72.42
C GLN A 386 25.26 53.47 71.28
N GLN A 387 26.29 53.41 70.43
CA GLN A 387 26.44 52.35 69.42
C GLN A 387 26.68 50.97 70.04
N THR A 388 27.54 50.88 71.07
CA THR A 388 27.78 49.61 71.80
C THR A 388 26.49 49.07 72.41
N ALA A 389 25.72 49.91 73.13
CA ALA A 389 24.44 49.51 73.70
C ALA A 389 23.41 49.06 72.64
N SER A 390 23.44 49.66 71.44
CA SER A 390 22.61 49.21 70.31
C SER A 390 23.02 47.84 69.77
N LEU A 391 24.32 47.56 69.69
CA LEU A 391 24.85 46.26 69.25
C LEU A 391 24.58 45.15 70.29
N GLU A 392 24.71 45.45 71.58
CA GLU A 392 24.35 44.54 72.68
C GLU A 392 22.85 44.20 72.66
N SER A 393 21.99 45.19 72.39
CA SER A 393 20.54 44.99 72.21
C SER A 393 20.22 44.08 71.00
N LEU A 394 20.94 44.24 69.89
CA LEU A 394 20.78 43.39 68.69
C LEU A 394 21.31 41.97 68.91
N LEU A 395 22.40 41.78 69.68
CA LEU A 395 22.88 40.47 70.10
C LEU A 395 21.84 39.74 70.98
N ALA A 396 21.29 40.40 72.00
CA ALA A 396 20.26 39.83 72.87
C ALA A 396 19.00 39.42 72.08
N LYS A 397 18.57 40.23 71.09
CA LYS A 397 17.51 39.87 70.14
C LYS A 397 17.86 38.63 69.31
N SER A 398 19.10 38.54 68.82
CA SER A 398 19.57 37.38 68.04
C SER A 398 19.55 36.08 68.85
N GLU A 399 19.99 36.12 70.11
CA GLU A 399 19.90 34.97 71.02
C GLU A 399 18.45 34.58 71.32
N GLU A 400 17.53 35.56 71.46
CA GLU A 400 16.10 35.27 71.62
C GLU A 400 15.51 34.59 70.37
N HIS A 401 15.90 35.03 69.16
CA HIS A 401 15.48 34.39 67.91
C HIS A 401 16.04 32.98 67.75
N GLU A 402 17.29 32.71 68.16
CA GLU A 402 17.85 31.36 68.17
C GLU A 402 17.10 30.43 69.13
N GLN A 403 16.76 30.91 70.34
CA GLN A 403 15.92 30.18 71.29
C GLN A 403 14.51 29.91 70.75
N ARG A 404 13.89 30.88 70.08
CA ARG A 404 12.59 30.74 69.41
C ARG A 404 12.65 29.73 68.25
N LEU A 405 13.73 29.73 67.46
CA LEU A 405 13.96 28.76 66.39
C LEU A 405 14.15 27.34 66.93
N ALA A 406 14.92 27.16 68.01
CA ALA A 406 15.07 25.86 68.69
C ALA A 406 13.72 25.34 69.23
N ALA A 407 12.91 26.22 69.86
CA ALA A 407 11.57 25.86 70.32
C ALA A 407 10.60 25.52 69.17
N LEU A 408 10.74 26.16 68.01
CA LEU A 408 9.95 25.87 66.82
C LEU A 408 10.41 24.56 66.14
N GLN A 409 11.71 24.29 66.12
CA GLN A 409 12.29 23.02 65.65
C GLN A 409 11.81 21.83 66.50
N GLU A 410 11.76 21.97 67.83
CA GLU A 410 11.26 20.89 68.70
C GLU A 410 9.74 20.70 68.56
N ARG A 411 8.96 21.76 68.31
CA ARG A 411 7.53 21.64 67.92
C ARG A 411 7.36 20.91 66.59
N VAL A 412 8.20 21.20 65.58
CA VAL A 412 8.20 20.46 64.30
C VAL A 412 8.63 19.00 64.49
N ARG A 413 9.55 18.72 65.41
CA ARG A 413 9.93 17.35 65.79
C ARG A 413 8.77 16.59 66.44
N GLY A 414 8.00 17.23 67.33
CA GLY A 414 6.79 16.67 67.93
C GLY A 414 5.70 16.32 66.91
N LEU A 415 5.55 17.13 65.86
CA LEU A 415 4.64 16.87 64.73
C LEU A 415 5.07 15.66 63.86
N GLY A 416 6.26 15.10 64.07
CA GLY A 416 6.76 13.92 63.37
C GLY A 416 6.14 12.57 63.81
N ALA A 417 5.33 12.56 64.88
CA ALA A 417 4.61 11.36 65.33
C ALA A 417 3.22 11.29 64.67
N PRO A 418 2.78 10.13 64.14
CA PRO A 418 1.51 10.02 63.42
C PRO A 418 0.31 10.10 64.37
N SER A 419 -0.36 11.25 64.38
CA SER A 419 -1.61 11.50 65.12
C SER A 419 -2.57 12.30 64.24
N GLU A 420 -3.77 11.76 63.97
CA GLU A 420 -4.67 12.24 62.90
C GLU A 420 -5.44 13.55 63.22
N GLY A 421 -4.97 14.36 64.17
CA GLY A 421 -5.62 15.62 64.58
C GLY A 421 -4.96 16.91 64.09
N ASP A 422 -3.69 16.87 63.67
CA ASP A 422 -2.80 18.03 63.90
C ASP A 422 -2.66 19.08 62.78
N GLN A 423 -3.75 19.35 62.05
CA GLN A 423 -3.82 20.56 61.20
C GLN A 423 -3.71 21.85 62.02
N GLY A 424 -4.17 21.83 63.28
CA GLY A 424 -4.06 22.96 64.21
C GLY A 424 -2.62 23.29 64.59
N GLY A 425 -1.82 22.28 64.94
CA GLY A 425 -0.40 22.42 65.24
C GLY A 425 0.36 22.95 64.03
N LEU A 426 0.17 22.36 62.85
CA LEU A 426 0.82 22.83 61.61
C LEU A 426 0.46 24.28 61.25
N ALA A 427 -0.82 24.66 61.36
CA ALA A 427 -1.23 26.06 61.15
C ALA A 427 -0.62 27.01 62.19
N SER A 428 -0.43 26.55 63.44
CA SER A 428 0.20 27.33 64.50
C SER A 428 1.72 27.44 64.38
N THR A 429 2.42 26.44 63.83
CA THR A 429 3.87 26.53 63.60
C THR A 429 4.17 27.43 62.41
N VAL A 430 3.41 27.30 61.30
CA VAL A 430 3.51 28.21 60.14
C VAL A 430 3.20 29.66 60.53
N ARG A 431 2.20 29.90 61.40
CA ARG A 431 1.94 31.25 61.92
C ARG A 431 3.12 31.79 62.74
N SER A 432 3.63 31.03 63.72
CA SER A 432 4.77 31.48 64.52
C SER A 432 6.06 31.68 63.70
N LEU A 433 6.22 30.93 62.60
CA LEU A 433 7.32 31.14 61.65
C LEU A 433 7.16 32.46 60.87
N GLY A 434 5.95 32.79 60.42
CA GLY A 434 5.65 34.07 59.79
C GLY A 434 5.80 35.26 60.74
N GLU A 435 5.41 35.11 62.00
CA GLU A 435 5.60 36.12 63.05
C GLU A 435 7.11 36.33 63.34
N ALA A 436 7.90 35.25 63.43
CA ALA A 436 9.36 35.33 63.58
C ALA A 436 10.04 35.96 62.33
N GLN A 437 9.57 35.63 61.12
CA GLN A 437 10.09 36.22 59.88
C GLN A 437 9.82 37.73 59.80
N LEU A 438 8.64 38.19 60.25
CA LEU A 438 8.30 39.61 60.32
C LEU A 438 9.11 40.36 61.39
N ALA A 439 9.37 39.72 62.55
CA ALA A 439 10.24 40.29 63.59
C ALA A 439 11.68 40.44 63.09
N LEU A 440 12.25 39.39 62.49
CA LEU A 440 13.60 39.41 61.90
C LEU A 440 13.73 40.49 60.81
N TYR A 441 12.71 40.70 59.99
CA TYR A 441 12.70 41.78 58.99
C TYR A 441 12.72 43.18 59.63
N GLY A 442 12.01 43.37 60.76
CA GLY A 442 12.07 44.60 61.54
C GLY A 442 13.45 44.86 62.14
N ASP A 443 14.08 43.82 62.70
CA ASP A 443 15.43 43.91 63.28
C ASP A 443 16.52 44.17 62.21
N VAL A 444 16.34 43.68 60.99
CA VAL A 444 17.23 43.98 59.84
C VAL A 444 17.13 45.46 59.42
N GLU A 445 15.92 46.04 59.40
CA GLU A 445 15.76 47.48 59.12
C GLU A 445 16.26 48.36 60.29
N GLU A 446 16.20 47.89 61.54
CA GLU A 446 16.84 48.56 62.68
C GLU A 446 18.38 48.49 62.61
N LEU A 447 18.95 47.33 62.31
CA LEU A 447 20.39 47.17 62.06
C LEU A 447 20.85 48.12 60.94
N LYS A 448 20.11 48.18 59.82
CA LYS A 448 20.33 49.09 58.70
C LYS A 448 20.24 50.57 59.10
N ARG A 449 19.35 50.94 60.04
CA ARG A 449 19.32 52.30 60.61
C ARG A 449 20.57 52.58 61.45
N SER A 450 20.97 51.68 62.35
CA SER A 450 22.19 51.85 63.15
C SER A 450 23.46 51.90 62.30
N LEU A 451 23.52 51.13 61.21
CA LEU A 451 24.60 51.19 60.22
C LEU A 451 24.56 52.49 59.40
N GLY A 452 23.38 53.08 59.18
CA GLY A 452 23.20 54.41 58.60
C GLY A 452 23.61 55.56 59.53
N GLU A 453 23.70 55.32 60.85
CA GLU A 453 24.19 56.27 61.85
C GLU A 453 25.73 56.20 62.01
N LEU A 454 26.38 55.10 61.59
CA LEU A 454 27.83 54.93 61.63
C LEU A 454 28.63 55.98 60.81
N PRO A 455 28.26 56.35 59.56
CA PRO A 455 28.95 57.40 58.80
C PRO A 455 29.04 58.73 59.53
N SER A 456 27.98 59.14 60.25
CA SER A 456 27.97 60.40 60.99
C SER A 456 28.98 60.41 62.15
N THR A 457 29.22 59.27 62.78
CA THR A 457 30.29 59.13 63.79
C THR A 457 31.69 59.11 63.19
N VAL A 458 31.84 58.60 61.96
CA VAL A 458 33.11 58.69 61.21
C VAL A 458 33.37 60.14 60.76
N GLU A 459 32.36 60.88 60.31
CA GLU A 459 32.48 62.32 60.01
C GLU A 459 32.83 63.15 61.25
N ALA A 460 32.31 62.79 62.44
CA ALA A 460 32.68 63.44 63.70
C ALA A 460 34.16 63.19 64.06
N LEU A 461 34.62 61.94 63.94
CA LEU A 461 36.04 61.58 64.11
C LEU A 461 36.93 62.31 63.09
N GLN A 462 36.52 62.39 61.82
CA GLN A 462 37.27 63.11 60.79
C GLN A 462 37.36 64.61 61.10
N LYS A 463 36.29 65.25 61.61
CA LYS A 463 36.35 66.65 62.05
C LYS A 463 37.33 66.87 63.20
N VAL A 464 37.38 65.96 64.17
CA VAL A 464 38.40 65.99 65.25
C VAL A 464 39.80 65.80 64.66
N GLN A 465 39.99 64.90 63.69
CA GLN A 465 41.27 64.69 63.01
C GLN A 465 41.73 65.92 62.20
N GLU A 466 40.82 66.58 61.47
CA GLU A 466 41.07 67.80 60.71
C GLU A 466 41.38 69.00 61.63
N GLN A 467 40.71 69.07 62.79
CA GLN A 467 41.09 70.01 63.85
C GLN A 467 42.51 69.71 64.36
N VAL A 468 42.84 68.47 64.71
CA VAL A 468 44.21 68.07 65.13
C VAL A 468 45.25 68.39 64.04
N HIS A 469 44.95 68.19 62.75
CA HIS A 469 45.87 68.51 61.65
C HIS A 469 46.03 70.02 61.43
N THR A 470 44.97 70.81 61.53
CA THR A 470 45.06 72.29 61.44
C THR A 470 45.76 72.91 62.66
N LEU A 471 45.68 72.26 63.83
CA LEU A 471 46.47 72.60 65.02
C LEU A 471 47.98 72.29 64.86
N LEU A 472 48.34 71.33 63.98
CA LEU A 472 49.71 70.86 63.75
C LEU A 472 50.40 71.55 62.54
N GLY A 473 49.64 72.00 61.55
CA GLY A 473 50.14 72.55 60.28
C GLY A 473 50.63 74.01 60.30
N GLN A 474 50.88 74.61 61.46
CA GLN A 474 51.24 76.04 61.58
C GLN A 474 52.76 76.32 61.74
N ASP A 475 53.65 75.40 61.34
CA ASP A 475 55.11 75.58 61.39
C ASP A 475 55.77 75.48 59.99
N PRO A 476 56.25 76.59 59.38
CA PRO A 476 56.54 76.64 57.95
C PRO A 476 58.04 76.51 57.60
N ALA A 477 58.58 75.29 57.56
CA ALA A 477 59.94 75.06 57.03
C ALA A 477 60.17 73.75 56.25
N ARG A 478 60.29 73.93 54.91
CA ARG A 478 61.23 73.27 53.96
C ARG A 478 60.58 72.49 52.81
N ALA A 479 61.09 72.73 51.60
CA ALA A 479 60.53 72.22 50.35
C ALA A 479 61.51 71.32 49.57
N ALA A 480 60.94 70.56 48.62
CA ALA A 480 61.58 69.88 47.48
C ALA A 480 62.61 68.75 47.77
N PRO A 481 62.23 67.47 47.58
CA PRO A 481 63.16 66.36 47.38
C PRO A 481 63.60 66.22 45.91
N ALA A 482 64.76 65.58 45.68
CA ALA A 482 65.19 65.11 44.35
C ALA A 482 64.77 63.64 44.12
N PRO A 483 64.53 63.19 42.87
CA PRO A 483 63.94 61.87 42.60
C PRO A 483 64.96 60.73 42.45
N PRO A 484 64.74 59.55 43.07
CA PRO A 484 65.49 58.33 42.79
C PRO A 484 64.69 57.27 42.00
N GLN A 485 65.31 56.74 40.95
CA GLN A 485 65.26 55.36 40.40
C GLN A 485 63.94 54.60 40.07
N ASP A 486 62.78 54.88 40.68
CA ASP A 486 61.53 54.07 40.59
C ASP A 486 60.94 53.88 39.17
N PHE A 487 61.39 54.64 38.18
CA PHE A 487 60.84 54.61 36.82
C PHE A 487 61.28 53.40 35.99
N LEU A 488 62.41 52.76 36.28
CA LEU A 488 62.91 51.65 35.46
C LEU A 488 62.17 50.33 35.75
N ASP A 489 61.93 49.99 37.02
CA ASP A 489 61.15 48.80 37.37
C ASP A 489 59.69 48.92 36.92
N ARG A 490 59.12 50.13 36.94
CA ARG A 490 57.78 50.39 36.36
C ARG A 490 57.71 50.07 34.87
N LEU A 491 58.75 50.35 34.09
CA LEU A 491 58.79 49.99 32.67
C LEU A 491 58.88 48.47 32.46
N SER A 492 59.73 47.78 33.21
CA SER A 492 59.84 46.31 33.12
C SER A 492 58.54 45.59 33.51
N SER A 493 57.79 46.12 34.49
CA SER A 493 56.47 45.60 34.85
C SER A 493 55.44 45.75 33.73
N LEU A 494 55.57 46.79 32.91
CA LEU A 494 54.62 47.14 31.85
C LEU A 494 54.80 46.26 30.60
N ASP A 495 56.04 45.90 30.24
CA ASP A 495 56.28 44.91 29.17
C ASP A 495 55.84 43.49 29.57
N ASN A 496 56.01 43.10 30.84
CA ASN A 496 55.47 41.82 31.35
C ASN A 496 53.93 41.78 31.32
N LEU A 497 53.28 42.89 31.70
CA LEU A 497 51.81 43.02 31.59
C LEU A 497 51.36 42.94 30.12
N LYS A 498 52.08 43.59 29.20
CA LYS A 498 51.81 43.57 27.76
C LYS A 498 51.96 42.17 27.16
N ALA A 499 53.00 41.43 27.54
CA ALA A 499 53.17 40.03 27.14
C ALA A 499 52.02 39.15 27.65
N SER A 500 51.58 39.37 28.90
CA SER A 500 50.43 38.66 29.50
C SER A 500 49.13 38.96 28.75
N VAL A 501 48.89 40.21 28.33
CA VAL A 501 47.73 40.59 27.52
C VAL A 501 47.75 39.92 26.14
N SER A 502 48.89 39.88 25.45
CA SER A 502 49.01 39.17 24.17
C SER A 502 48.84 37.64 24.29
N GLN A 503 49.24 37.05 25.42
CA GLN A 503 48.97 35.64 25.70
C GLN A 503 47.46 35.40 25.87
N VAL A 504 46.76 36.22 26.67
CA VAL A 504 45.30 36.14 26.85
C VAL A 504 44.55 36.35 25.52
N GLU A 505 45.02 37.24 24.64
CA GLU A 505 44.45 37.42 23.30
C GLU A 505 44.61 36.17 22.43
N SER A 506 45.76 35.50 22.48
CA SER A 506 46.00 34.22 21.81
C SER A 506 45.09 33.11 22.35
N ASP A 507 44.98 32.99 23.67
CA ASP A 507 44.19 31.94 24.32
C ASP A 507 42.69 32.14 24.07
N LEU A 508 42.19 33.38 24.07
CA LEU A 508 40.81 33.71 23.70
C LEU A 508 40.51 33.38 22.22
N LYS A 509 41.50 33.51 21.33
CA LYS A 509 41.39 33.11 19.93
C LYS A 509 41.38 31.58 19.73
N MET A 510 42.13 30.85 20.55
CA MET A 510 42.01 29.38 20.62
C MET A 510 40.66 28.95 21.18
N LEU A 511 40.18 29.60 22.25
CA LEU A 511 38.86 29.34 22.84
C LEU A 511 37.74 29.55 21.82
N ARG A 512 37.80 30.64 21.04
CA ARG A 512 36.86 30.91 19.96
C ARG A 512 36.87 29.81 18.90
N THR A 513 38.06 29.36 18.49
CA THR A 513 38.21 28.26 17.52
C THR A 513 37.65 26.94 18.06
N ALA A 514 37.82 26.67 19.36
CA ALA A 514 37.23 25.52 20.03
C ALA A 514 35.69 25.61 20.08
N VAL A 515 35.13 26.78 20.41
CA VAL A 515 33.68 27.04 20.40
C VAL A 515 33.09 26.90 18.99
N ASP A 516 33.73 27.49 17.97
CA ASP A 516 33.31 27.33 16.56
C ASP A 516 33.32 25.85 16.14
N SER A 517 34.30 25.06 16.61
CA SER A 517 34.33 23.61 16.38
C SER A 517 33.21 22.85 17.13
N LEU A 518 32.87 23.27 18.35
CA LEU A 518 31.80 22.67 19.17
C LEU A 518 30.42 22.98 18.58
N VAL A 519 30.21 24.20 18.07
CA VAL A 519 29.00 24.58 17.32
C VAL A 519 28.88 23.73 16.04
N ALA A 520 29.99 23.53 15.31
CA ALA A 520 30.01 22.64 14.14
C ALA A 520 29.76 21.15 14.48
N TYR A 521 30.08 20.70 15.70
CA TYR A 521 29.66 19.38 16.20
C TYR A 521 28.19 19.36 16.63
N SER A 522 27.68 20.43 17.25
CA SER A 522 26.26 20.53 17.65
C SER A 522 25.33 20.46 16.44
N VAL A 523 25.62 21.20 15.37
CA VAL A 523 24.86 21.14 14.10
C VAL A 523 24.96 19.74 13.45
N LYS A 524 26.08 19.02 13.61
CA LYS A 524 26.18 17.61 13.17
C LYS A 524 25.35 16.66 14.02
N ILE A 525 25.25 16.89 15.33
CA ILE A 525 24.40 16.11 16.24
C ILE A 525 22.93 16.31 15.87
N GLU A 526 22.49 17.57 15.73
CA GLU A 526 21.15 17.94 15.25
C GLU A 526 20.85 17.34 13.86
N THR A 527 21.81 17.37 12.93
CA THR A 527 21.66 16.72 11.61
C THR A 527 21.50 15.20 11.74
N ASN A 528 22.25 14.55 12.63
CA ASN A 528 22.14 13.11 12.88
C ASN A 528 20.83 12.74 13.58
N GLU A 529 20.34 13.58 14.49
CA GLU A 529 19.05 13.43 15.17
C GLU A 529 17.88 13.51 14.18
N ASN A 530 17.87 14.51 13.30
CA ASN A 530 16.88 14.61 12.21
C ASN A 530 16.92 13.39 11.26
N ASN A 531 18.11 12.85 10.96
CA ASN A 531 18.25 11.61 10.18
C ASN A 531 17.73 10.37 10.94
N LEU A 532 17.90 10.32 12.26
CA LEU A 532 17.44 9.22 13.12
C LEU A 532 15.91 9.24 13.27
N GLU A 533 15.31 10.42 13.46
CA GLU A 533 13.86 10.61 13.46
C GLU A 533 13.24 10.22 12.10
N SER A 534 13.91 10.58 10.99
CA SER A 534 13.52 10.16 9.64
C SER A 534 13.60 8.64 9.44
N ALA A 535 14.65 7.99 9.95
CA ALA A 535 14.82 6.54 9.88
C ALA A 535 13.80 5.79 10.76
N LYS A 536 13.44 6.35 11.92
CA LYS A 536 12.39 5.86 12.81
C LYS A 536 11.01 5.94 12.15
N GLY A 537 10.68 7.05 11.49
CA GLY A 537 9.44 7.18 10.72
C GLY A 537 9.30 6.11 9.62
N LEU A 538 10.37 5.84 8.86
CA LEU A 538 10.39 4.76 7.87
C LEU A 538 10.24 3.36 8.48
N LEU A 539 10.63 3.17 9.74
CA LEU A 539 10.52 1.90 10.46
C LEU A 539 9.10 1.69 11.02
N ASP A 540 8.44 2.76 11.46
CA ASP A 540 7.02 2.74 11.82
C ASP A 540 6.11 2.57 10.59
N ASP A 541 6.45 3.15 9.43
CA ASP A 541 5.79 2.88 8.14
C ASP A 541 5.94 1.40 7.74
N LEU A 542 7.17 0.84 7.83
CA LEU A 542 7.42 -0.57 7.53
C LEU A 542 6.66 -1.50 8.47
N ARG A 543 6.54 -1.15 9.75
CA ARG A 543 5.72 -1.86 10.75
C ARG A 543 4.24 -1.81 10.39
N SER A 544 3.72 -0.65 10.02
CA SER A 544 2.33 -0.46 9.57
C SER A 544 2.00 -1.34 8.36
N ASP A 545 2.89 -1.41 7.37
CA ASP A 545 2.68 -2.29 6.20
C ASP A 545 2.87 -3.79 6.52
N LEU A 546 3.65 -4.14 7.55
CA LEU A 546 3.77 -5.51 8.08
C LEU A 546 2.51 -5.96 8.84
N ASP A 547 1.99 -5.14 9.75
CA ASP A 547 0.74 -5.39 10.46
C ASP A 547 -0.43 -5.51 9.45
N ARG A 548 -0.44 -4.65 8.43
CA ARG A 548 -1.36 -4.70 7.30
C ARG A 548 -1.13 -5.87 6.35
N LEU A 549 0.03 -6.52 6.37
CA LEU A 549 0.28 -7.80 5.69
C LEU A 549 -0.29 -8.95 6.52
N PHE A 550 -0.08 -8.96 7.85
CA PHE A 550 -0.67 -9.94 8.76
C PHE A 550 -2.19 -10.02 8.63
N VAL A 551 -2.90 -8.88 8.71
CA VAL A 551 -4.37 -8.83 8.55
C VAL A 551 -4.84 -9.36 7.18
N LYS A 552 -4.03 -9.23 6.11
CA LYS A 552 -4.34 -9.83 4.80
C LYS A 552 -4.10 -11.34 4.78
N VAL A 553 -3.06 -11.83 5.44
CA VAL A 553 -2.73 -13.26 5.53
C VAL A 553 -3.76 -14.00 6.39
N GLU A 554 -4.12 -13.42 7.53
CA GLU A 554 -5.19 -13.89 8.42
C GLU A 554 -6.51 -13.98 7.65
N LYS A 555 -6.91 -12.92 6.96
CA LYS A 555 -8.12 -12.92 6.12
C LYS A 555 -8.08 -13.90 4.94
N ILE A 556 -6.91 -14.26 4.42
CA ILE A 556 -6.78 -15.36 3.44
C ILE A 556 -6.99 -16.71 4.13
N HIS A 557 -6.51 -16.89 5.38
CA HIS A 557 -6.72 -18.09 6.18
C HIS A 557 -8.19 -18.29 6.60
N GLU A 558 -8.94 -17.21 6.84
CA GLU A 558 -10.38 -17.26 7.13
C GLU A 558 -11.27 -17.62 5.91
N ASN A 559 -10.72 -17.58 4.69
CA ASN A 559 -11.45 -17.81 3.44
C ASN A 559 -10.99 -19.09 2.70
N LEU A 560 -10.37 -20.02 3.42
CA LEU A 560 -9.87 -21.32 2.96
C LEU A 560 -10.46 -22.49 3.78
#